data_AF-A0A1B8WZM9-F1
#
_entry.id   AF-A0A1B8WZM9-F1
#
_cell.length_a   1.000
_cell.length_b   1.000
_cell.length_c   1.000
_cell.angle_alpha   90.00
_cell.angle_beta   90.00
_cell.angle_gamma   90.00
#
_symmetry.space_group_name_H-M   'P 1'
#
loop_
_entity.id
_entity.type
_entity.pdbx_description
1 polymer ?
#
loop_
_entity_poly.entity_id
_entity_poly.type
_entity_poly.pdbx_seq_one_letter_code
_entity_poly.pdbx_strand_id
1 'polypeptide(L)'
;MFPVHPRTAKYMKQYGLWEKASANLVLTEPVGYLDMLKLTGNAKKVLTDSGGLQKEACMLGVPCITLRENTEWVETVEAGWNVLVGAEYGEIFKQIREFEGAAVKTDAFGCGDACEKIVKIIPIIQLFSMGRRDDT
;
A
#
# COMPACT_ATOMS: atom_id res chain seq x y z
N MET A 1 -10.35 -7.92 -7.73
CA MET A 1 -9.41 -9.01 -7.45
C MET A 1 -8.96 -8.86 -6.00
N PHE A 2 -8.81 -9.97 -5.28
CA PHE A 2 -8.36 -9.97 -3.88
C PHE A 2 -7.28 -11.04 -3.69
N PRO A 3 -5.98 -10.65 -3.73
CA PRO A 3 -4.88 -11.51 -3.34
C PRO A 3 -4.94 -11.79 -1.85
N VAL A 4 -5.33 -13.00 -1.48
CA VAL A 4 -5.68 -13.33 -0.09
C VAL A 4 -4.44 -13.84 0.64
N HIS A 5 -4.04 -13.15 1.71
CA HIS A 5 -2.98 -13.66 2.58
C HIS A 5 -3.37 -15.03 3.17
N PRO A 6 -2.44 -16.00 3.32
CA PRO A 6 -2.77 -17.35 3.80
C PRO A 6 -3.49 -17.36 5.15
N ARG A 7 -3.16 -16.41 6.03
CA ARG A 7 -3.86 -16.19 7.30
C ARG A 7 -5.35 -15.84 7.08
N THR A 8 -5.64 -14.89 6.19
CA THR A 8 -7.01 -14.47 5.89
C THR A 8 -7.79 -15.60 5.23
N ALA A 9 -7.18 -16.34 4.29
CA ALA A 9 -7.79 -17.49 3.65
C ALA A 9 -8.18 -18.57 4.67
N LYS A 10 -7.31 -18.87 5.65
CA LYS A 10 -7.60 -19.79 6.75
C LYS A 10 -8.87 -19.38 7.51
N TYR A 11 -8.97 -18.12 7.93
CA TYR A 11 -10.15 -17.64 8.67
C TYR A 11 -11.41 -17.59 7.81
N MET A 12 -11.32 -17.18 6.55
CA MET A 12 -12.46 -17.21 5.63
C MET A 12 -13.03 -18.62 5.48
N LYS A 13 -12.18 -19.65 5.39
CA LYS A 13 -12.61 -21.06 5.36
C LYS A 13 -13.21 -21.48 6.69
N GLN A 14 -12.57 -21.15 7.81
CA GLN A 14 -13.06 -21.47 9.16
C GLN A 14 -14.45 -20.88 9.45
N TYR A 15 -14.73 -19.67 8.97
CA TYR A 15 -16.01 -18.99 9.17
C TYR A 15 -17.03 -19.24 8.03
N GLY A 16 -16.74 -20.15 7.10
CA GLY A 16 -17.65 -20.45 5.98
C GLY A 16 -17.86 -19.29 5.00
N LEU A 17 -16.94 -18.31 4.98
CA LEU A 17 -17.00 -17.13 4.11
C LEU A 17 -16.35 -17.37 2.75
N TRP A 18 -15.50 -18.39 2.62
CA TRP A 18 -14.71 -18.64 1.41
C TRP A 18 -15.59 -18.82 0.16
N GLU A 19 -16.56 -19.74 0.20
CA GLU A 19 -17.44 -20.02 -0.94
C GLU A 19 -18.33 -18.82 -1.30
N LYS A 20 -18.80 -18.08 -0.28
CA LYS A 20 -19.60 -16.87 -0.51
C LYS A 20 -18.77 -15.77 -1.19
N ALA A 21 -17.51 -15.63 -0.79
CA ALA A 21 -16.59 -14.66 -1.36
C ALA A 21 -16.17 -15.04 -2.78
N SER A 22 -15.78 -16.29 -3.03
CA SER A 22 -15.33 -16.77 -4.34
C SER A 22 -16.40 -16.68 -5.42
N ALA A 23 -17.69 -16.72 -5.05
CA ALA A 23 -18.80 -16.53 -5.98
C ALA A 23 -18.89 -15.11 -6.56
N ASN A 24 -18.36 -14.10 -5.87
CA ASN A 24 -18.49 -12.69 -6.24
C ASN A 24 -17.14 -11.96 -6.40
N LEU A 25 -16.04 -12.59 -5.97
CA LEU A 25 -14.70 -12.03 -5.97
C LEU A 25 -13.72 -12.97 -6.66
N VAL A 26 -12.82 -12.39 -7.45
CA VAL A 26 -11.64 -13.10 -7.93
C VAL A 26 -10.63 -13.18 -6.79
N LEU A 27 -10.65 -14.31 -6.07
CA LEU A 27 -9.67 -14.63 -5.03
C LEU A 27 -8.43 -15.27 -5.66
N THR A 28 -7.25 -14.82 -5.27
CA THR A 28 -5.98 -15.41 -5.71
C THR A 28 -5.06 -15.67 -4.53
N GLU A 29 -4.05 -16.50 -4.73
CA GLU A 29 -2.89 -16.52 -3.83
C GLU A 29 -2.21 -15.14 -3.82
N PRO A 30 -1.38 -14.83 -2.80
CA PRO A 30 -0.58 -13.62 -2.80
C PRO A 30 0.27 -13.51 -4.06
N VAL A 31 0.28 -12.33 -4.68
CA VAL A 31 1.04 -12.06 -5.90
C VAL A 31 2.36 -11.38 -5.57
N GLY A 32 3.29 -11.36 -6.54
CA GLY A 32 4.56 -10.67 -6.40
C GLY A 32 4.38 -9.15 -6.27
N TYR A 33 5.40 -8.47 -5.74
CA TYR A 33 5.36 -7.03 -5.50
C TYR A 33 5.03 -6.22 -6.77
N LEU A 34 5.68 -6.52 -7.89
CA LEU A 34 5.44 -5.83 -9.16
C LEU A 34 4.01 -6.05 -9.68
N ASP A 35 3.45 -7.23 -9.45
CA ASP A 35 2.07 -7.53 -9.83
C ASP A 35 1.08 -6.80 -8.93
N MET A 36 1.34 -6.73 -7.61
CA MET A 36 0.57 -5.88 -6.71
C MET A 36 0.58 -4.42 -7.16
N LEU A 37 1.74 -3.85 -7.51
CA LEU A 37 1.82 -2.47 -8.01
C LEU A 37 0.99 -2.27 -9.28
N LYS A 38 1.04 -3.21 -10.23
CA LYS A 38 0.21 -3.16 -11.45
C LYS A 38 -1.28 -3.24 -11.12
N LEU A 39 -1.69 -4.14 -10.24
CA LEU A 39 -3.08 -4.28 -9.82
C LEU A 39 -3.58 -3.00 -9.15
N THR A 40 -2.81 -2.46 -8.21
CA THR A 40 -3.11 -1.21 -7.50
C THR A 40 -3.21 -0.06 -8.48
N GLY A 41 -2.20 0.15 -9.33
CA GLY A 41 -2.15 1.28 -10.27
C GLY A 41 -3.23 1.26 -11.36
N ASN A 42 -3.88 0.11 -11.59
CA ASN A 42 -5.01 -0.01 -12.53
C ASN A 42 -6.36 -0.17 -11.82
N ALA A 43 -6.40 -0.18 -10.49
CA ALA A 43 -7.64 -0.28 -9.74
C ALA A 43 -8.39 1.06 -9.77
N LYS A 44 -9.73 0.98 -9.78
CA LYS A 44 -10.56 2.18 -9.57
C LYS A 44 -10.44 2.69 -8.13
N LYS A 45 -10.41 1.76 -7.17
CA LYS A 45 -10.28 2.01 -5.73
C LYS A 45 -9.58 0.81 -5.09
N VAL A 46 -8.86 1.05 -4.01
CA VAL A 46 -8.22 0.03 -3.17
C VAL A 46 -8.93 -0.02 -1.82
N LEU A 47 -9.27 -1.22 -1.37
CA LEU A 47 -9.73 -1.46 0.00
C LEU A 47 -8.65 -2.26 0.72
N THR A 48 -8.17 -1.79 1.86
CA THR A 48 -7.06 -2.45 2.55
C THR A 48 -6.96 -2.14 4.04
N ASP A 49 -6.40 -3.07 4.81
CA ASP A 49 -5.89 -2.84 6.17
C ASP A 49 -4.34 -2.75 6.19
N SER A 50 -3.68 -2.96 5.05
CA SER A 50 -2.22 -2.92 4.93
C SER A 50 -1.71 -1.49 5.04
N GLY A 51 -0.79 -1.25 5.98
CA GLY A 51 -0.11 0.04 6.10
C GLY A 51 0.68 0.39 4.84
N GLY A 52 1.50 -0.53 4.31
CA GLY A 52 2.32 -0.26 3.12
C GLY A 52 1.48 0.10 1.89
N LEU A 53 0.37 -0.62 1.68
CA LEU A 53 -0.48 -0.43 0.50
C LEU A 53 -1.21 0.93 0.52
N GLN A 54 -1.50 1.49 1.70
CA GLN A 54 -2.07 2.84 1.80
C GLN A 54 -1.15 3.89 1.18
N LYS A 55 0.16 3.82 1.46
CA LYS A 55 1.16 4.71 0.82
C LYS A 55 1.25 4.48 -0.67
N GLU A 56 1.35 3.22 -1.08
CA GLU A 56 1.55 2.86 -2.49
C GLU A 56 0.36 3.30 -3.35
N ALA A 57 -0.88 3.11 -2.86
CA ALA A 57 -2.09 3.60 -3.53
C ALA A 57 -2.07 5.13 -3.66
N CYS A 58 -1.70 5.84 -2.58
CA CYS A 58 -1.57 7.30 -2.60
C CYS A 58 -0.54 7.79 -3.63
N MET A 59 0.67 7.20 -3.65
CA MET A 59 1.73 7.53 -4.63
C MET A 59 1.29 7.27 -6.08
N LEU A 60 0.52 6.19 -6.30
CA LEU A 60 -0.01 5.84 -7.61
C LEU A 60 -1.18 6.75 -8.03
N GLY A 61 -1.78 7.50 -7.10
CA GLY A 61 -2.97 8.32 -7.34
C GLY A 61 -4.23 7.48 -7.46
N VAL A 62 -4.36 6.46 -6.62
CA VAL A 62 -5.49 5.54 -6.58
C VAL A 62 -6.21 5.72 -5.24
N PRO A 63 -7.52 6.01 -5.23
CA PRO A 63 -8.28 6.19 -4.00
C PRO A 63 -8.20 4.96 -3.09
N CYS A 64 -7.85 5.18 -1.83
CA CYS A 64 -7.70 4.14 -0.82
C CYS A 64 -8.82 4.25 0.23
N ILE A 65 -9.44 3.13 0.55
CA ILE A 65 -10.42 2.99 1.63
C ILE A 65 -9.79 2.05 2.65
N THR A 66 -9.33 2.60 3.76
CA THR A 66 -8.63 1.87 4.80
C THR A 66 -9.62 1.27 5.80
N LEU A 67 -9.59 -0.06 5.92
CA LEU A 67 -10.46 -0.86 6.79
C LEU A 67 -9.96 -0.86 8.26
N ARG A 68 -9.58 0.31 8.76
CA ARG A 68 -9.04 0.54 10.11
C ARG A 68 -9.56 1.85 10.66
N GLU A 69 -9.61 1.96 11.98
CA GLU A 69 -9.98 3.22 12.68
C GLU A 69 -8.85 4.25 12.66
N ASN A 70 -7.60 3.80 12.54
CA ASN A 70 -6.41 4.64 12.63
C ASN A 70 -5.39 4.24 11.56
N THR A 71 -4.53 5.20 11.19
CA THR A 71 -3.42 4.99 10.25
C THR A 71 -2.15 5.67 10.74
N GLU A 72 -1.01 5.11 10.33
CA GLU A 72 0.31 5.71 10.50
C GLU A 72 0.61 6.77 9.43
N TRP A 73 -0.21 6.83 8.38
CA TRP A 73 0.01 7.64 7.18
C TRP A 73 -1.05 8.73 7.06
N VAL A 74 -1.06 9.62 8.04
CA VAL A 74 -2.02 10.73 8.15
C VAL A 74 -2.02 11.59 6.88
N GLU A 75 -0.85 11.76 6.25
CA GLU A 75 -0.67 12.55 5.04
C GLU A 75 -1.50 12.00 3.87
N THR A 76 -1.80 10.69 3.84
CA THR A 76 -2.66 10.09 2.80
C THR A 76 -4.11 10.53 2.94
N VAL A 77 -4.58 10.73 4.19
CA VAL A 77 -5.93 11.17 4.51
C VAL A 77 -6.05 12.67 4.31
N GLU A 78 -5.09 13.44 4.82
CA GLU A 78 -5.05 14.91 4.67
C GLU A 78 -4.97 15.32 3.19
N ALA A 79 -4.23 14.57 2.37
CA ALA A 79 -4.16 14.79 0.93
C ALA A 79 -5.42 14.36 0.17
N GLY A 80 -6.42 13.77 0.84
CA GLY A 80 -7.68 13.33 0.22
C GLY A 80 -7.56 12.06 -0.63
N TRP A 81 -6.45 11.30 -0.52
CA TRP A 81 -6.25 10.06 -1.26
C TRP A 81 -6.67 8.81 -0.48
N ASN A 82 -6.90 8.94 0.82
CA ASN A 82 -7.30 7.85 1.71
C ASN A 82 -8.45 8.27 2.63
N VAL A 83 -9.32 7.32 2.97
CA VAL A 83 -10.37 7.48 3.99
C VAL A 83 -10.34 6.29 4.94
N LEU A 84 -10.53 6.54 6.24
CA LEU A 84 -10.60 5.50 7.27
C LEU A 84 -12.07 5.18 7.55
N VAL A 85 -12.43 3.90 7.46
CA VAL A 85 -13.83 3.45 7.60
C VAL A 85 -14.04 2.39 8.68
N GLY A 86 -12.96 1.97 9.35
CA GLY A 86 -13.04 0.87 10.32
C GLY A 86 -13.57 -0.42 9.69
N ALA A 87 -14.48 -1.08 10.41
CA ALA A 87 -15.13 -2.33 9.98
C ALA A 87 -16.66 -2.21 9.86
N GLU A 88 -17.20 -0.99 9.80
CA GLU A 88 -18.65 -0.75 9.73
C GLU A 88 -19.13 -0.90 8.28
N TYR A 89 -20.15 -1.74 8.05
CA TYR A 89 -20.62 -2.07 6.73
C TYR A 89 -21.19 -0.87 5.97
N GLY A 90 -22.00 -0.04 6.62
CA GLY A 90 -22.63 1.14 6.04
C GLY A 90 -21.60 2.14 5.53
N GLU A 91 -20.59 2.44 6.34
CA GLU A 91 -19.52 3.37 5.99
C GLU A 91 -18.63 2.81 4.89
N ILE A 92 -18.22 1.53 4.96
CA ILE A 92 -17.50 0.86 3.87
C ILE A 92 -18.30 0.97 2.57
N PHE A 93 -19.59 0.62 2.60
CA PHE A 93 -20.44 0.62 1.41
C PHE A 93 -20.62 2.03 0.83
N LYS A 94 -20.81 3.03 1.69
CA LYS A 94 -20.90 4.43 1.29
C LYS A 94 -19.63 4.89 0.59
N GLN A 95 -18.46 4.68 1.20
CA GLN A 95 -17.19 5.15 0.64
C GLN A 95 -16.81 4.43 -0.66
N ILE A 96 -17.15 3.15 -0.82
CA ILE A 96 -16.99 2.46 -2.11
C ILE A 96 -17.72 3.21 -3.24
N ARG A 97 -18.90 3.75 -2.95
CA ARG A 97 -19.74 4.45 -3.94
C ARG A 97 -19.33 5.90 -4.17
N GLU A 98 -18.95 6.61 -3.11
CA GLU A 98 -18.84 8.07 -3.13
C GLU A 98 -17.39 8.58 -3.18
N PHE A 99 -16.41 7.83 -2.66
CA PHE A 99 -15.04 8.34 -2.48
C PHE A 99 -14.19 8.25 -3.74
N GLU A 100 -14.09 9.30 -4.53
CA GLU A 100 -13.29 9.29 -5.77
C GLU A 100 -11.82 9.72 -5.57
N GLY A 101 -11.40 10.01 -4.33
CA GLY A 101 -10.06 10.54 -4.02
C GLY A 101 -9.88 12.00 -4.42
N ALA A 102 -8.65 12.51 -4.32
CA ALA A 102 -8.30 13.88 -4.69
C ALA A 102 -8.00 14.01 -6.19
N ALA A 103 -8.14 15.22 -6.72
CA ALA A 103 -7.84 15.50 -8.14
C ALA A 103 -6.33 15.65 -8.41
N VAL A 104 -5.54 16.01 -7.39
CA VAL A 104 -4.12 16.34 -7.52
C VAL A 104 -3.31 15.34 -6.70
N LYS A 105 -2.27 14.77 -7.31
CA LYS A 105 -1.33 13.89 -6.61
C LYS A 105 -0.57 14.67 -5.54
N THR A 106 -0.38 14.04 -4.39
CA THR A 106 0.43 14.60 -3.30
C THR A 106 1.90 14.27 -3.48
N ASP A 107 2.75 15.17 -3.01
CA ASP A 107 4.20 15.01 -2.90
C ASP A 107 4.66 14.72 -1.45
N ALA A 108 3.74 14.37 -0.54
CA ALA A 108 4.01 14.14 0.88
C ALA A 108 5.13 13.10 1.15
N PHE A 109 5.38 12.19 0.20
CA PHE A 109 6.44 11.18 0.31
C PHE A 109 7.67 11.47 -0.56
N GLY A 110 7.76 12.67 -1.13
CA GLY A 110 8.84 13.10 -2.01
C GLY A 110 8.70 12.59 -3.44
N CYS A 111 9.78 12.72 -4.21
CA CYS A 111 9.82 12.44 -5.65
C CYS A 111 10.65 11.19 -6.02
N GLY A 112 10.86 10.27 -5.07
CA GLY A 112 11.62 9.03 -5.29
C GLY A 112 13.14 9.18 -5.18
N ASP A 113 13.64 10.34 -4.74
CA ASP A 113 15.06 10.67 -4.58
C ASP A 113 15.59 10.43 -3.16
N ALA A 114 14.82 9.74 -2.31
CA ALA A 114 15.17 9.51 -0.91
C ALA A 114 16.53 8.81 -0.74
N CYS A 115 16.81 7.79 -1.56
CA CYS A 115 18.10 7.09 -1.52
C CYS A 115 19.27 8.03 -1.80
N GLU A 116 19.16 8.89 -2.82
CA GLU A 116 20.22 9.85 -3.16
C GLU A 116 20.45 10.87 -2.05
N LYS A 117 19.37 11.38 -1.44
CA LYS A 117 19.42 12.30 -0.31
C LYS A 117 20.07 11.65 0.91
N ILE A 118 19.68 10.42 1.24
CA ILE A 118 20.23 9.68 2.37
C ILE A 118 21.73 9.42 2.18
N VAL A 119 22.15 8.96 0.99
CA VAL A 119 23.57 8.72 0.67
C VAL A 119 24.41 9.99 0.80
N LYS A 120 23.87 11.16 0.44
CA LYS A 120 24.56 12.45 0.63
C LYS A 120 24.71 12.86 2.10
N ILE A 121 23.77 12.45 2.97
CA ILE A 121 23.76 12.79 4.39
C ILE A 121 24.65 11.87 5.21
N ILE A 122 24.68 10.57 4.88
CA ILE A 122 25.55 9.61 5.56
C ILE A 122 26.99 10.00 5.23
N PRO A 123 27.81 10.44 6.21
CA PRO A 123 29.21 10.72 5.94
C PRO A 123 29.85 9.42 5.47
N ILE A 124 30.30 9.41 4.22
CA ILE A 124 31.11 8.30 3.69
C ILE A 124 32.36 8.28 4.56
N ILE A 125 32.38 7.42 5.57
CA ILE A 125 33.64 6.97 6.15
C ILE A 125 34.42 6.43 4.95
N GLN A 126 35.54 7.07 4.64
CA GLN A 126 36.50 6.68 3.62
C GLN A 126 37.08 5.29 3.96
N LEU A 127 36.29 4.23 3.87
CA LEU A 127 36.71 2.85 4.14
C LEU A 127 37.29 2.17 2.89
N PHE A 128 37.37 2.87 1.75
CA PHE A 128 37.90 2.33 0.50
C PHE A 128 39.22 2.97 0.00
N SER A 129 39.90 3.81 0.79
CA SER A 129 41.21 4.38 0.41
C SER A 129 42.42 3.83 1.19
N MET A 130 42.27 2.81 2.04
CA MET A 130 43.39 2.19 2.80
C MET A 130 43.59 0.69 2.52
N GLY A 131 43.19 0.21 1.34
CA GLY A 131 43.21 -1.22 0.98
C GLY A 131 44.06 -1.63 -0.23
N ARG A 132 44.83 -0.72 -0.85
CA ARG A 132 45.92 -1.09 -1.76
C ARG A 132 47.23 -0.72 -1.09
N ARG A 133 47.78 -1.65 -0.30
CA ARG A 133 49.23 -1.71 -0.12
C ARG A 133 49.76 -2.49 -1.31
N ASP A 134 50.78 -1.92 -1.92
CA ASP A 134 51.56 -2.52 -2.99
C ASP A 134 52.19 -3.81 -2.49
N ASP A 135 51.83 -4.94 -3.11
CA ASP A 135 52.60 -6.18 -3.02
C ASP A 135 53.65 -6.15 -4.15
N THR A 136 54.84 -5.65 -3.82
CA THR A 136 56.11 -6.03 -4.46
C THR A 136 56.71 -7.23 -3.75
#